data_AF-A0A7X0W047-F1
#
_entry.id   AF-A0A7X0W047-F1
#
_cell.length_a   1.000
_cell.length_b   1.000
_cell.length_c   1.000
_cell.angle_alpha   90.00
_cell.angle_beta   90.00
_cell.angle_gamma   90.00
#
_symmetry.space_group_name_H-M   'P 1'
#
loop_
_entity.id
_entity.type
_entity.pdbx_description
1 polymer ?
#
loop_
_entity_poly.entity_id
_entity_poly.type
_entity_poly.pdbx_seq_one_letter_code
_entity_poly.pdbx_strand_id
1 'polypeptide(L)'
;MSRKILFVLSFISIFLTVSCSQDTSIDISDAVGKSEDYFRKLDGIATTASSFDGNKDVKFRLMVEGDLTETEATVLFKRILDVIAKYSNRSDVWNYYNGYFDIKNYDHGVIYEGTKLIGKDLKVKSK
;
A
#
# COMPACT_ATOMS: atom_id res chain seq x y z
N MET A 1 -4.04 53.90 14.44
CA MET A 1 -4.18 52.46 14.74
C MET A 1 -3.38 52.17 16.01
N SER A 2 -4.01 51.65 17.07
CA SER A 2 -3.37 51.51 18.39
C SER A 2 -2.14 50.60 18.30
N ARG A 3 -1.01 51.03 18.89
CA ARG A 3 0.24 50.25 18.98
C ARG A 3 0.00 48.82 19.48
N LYS A 4 -0.99 48.64 20.36
CA LYS A 4 -1.39 47.34 20.92
C LYS A 4 -2.04 46.40 19.88
N ILE A 5 -2.76 46.94 18.91
CA ILE A 5 -3.41 46.15 17.83
C ILE A 5 -2.35 45.63 16.84
N LEU A 6 -1.30 46.42 16.59
CA LEU A 6 -0.19 46.03 15.72
C LEU A 6 0.59 44.84 16.30
N PHE A 7 0.82 44.83 17.63
CA PHE A 7 1.50 43.73 18.30
C PHE A 7 0.71 42.42 18.29
N VAL A 8 -0.62 42.49 18.44
CA VAL A 8 -1.49 41.29 18.40
C VAL A 8 -1.53 40.69 16.99
N LEU A 9 -1.64 41.51 15.95
CA LEU A 9 -1.62 41.03 14.56
C LEU A 9 -0.26 40.43 14.15
N SER A 10 0.84 41.00 14.66
CA SER A 10 2.18 40.46 14.43
C SER A 10 2.40 39.09 15.09
N PHE A 11 1.77 38.82 16.24
CA PHE A 11 1.87 37.53 16.93
C PHE A 11 1.08 36.41 16.23
N ILE A 12 -0.08 36.74 15.66
CA ILE A 12 -0.91 35.79 14.89
C ILE A 12 -0.20 35.35 13.60
N SER A 13 0.59 36.24 13.00
CA SER A 13 1.31 35.96 11.75
C SER A 13 2.47 34.95 11.92
N ILE A 14 3.02 34.82 13.13
CA ILE A 14 4.17 33.94 13.43
C ILE A 14 3.74 32.46 13.56
N PHE A 15 2.46 32.18 13.81
CA PHE A 15 1.95 30.80 13.93
C PHE A 15 1.57 30.14 12.59
N LEU A 16 1.69 30.85 11.46
CA LEU A 16 1.29 30.33 10.14
C LEU A 16 2.43 29.66 9.36
N THR A 17 3.64 29.58 9.90
CA THR A 17 4.79 28.97 9.20
C THR A 17 5.31 27.74 9.94
N VAL A 18 4.50 26.68 9.97
CA VAL A 18 5.00 25.30 10.11
C VAL A 18 4.16 24.39 9.23
N SER A 19 4.20 24.63 7.92
CA SER A 19 4.04 23.55 6.96
C SER A 19 5.45 23.08 6.60
N CYS A 20 6.02 22.25 7.47
CA CYS A 20 7.09 21.38 7.05
C CYS A 20 6.44 20.40 6.09
N SER A 21 6.51 20.67 4.79
CA SER A 21 6.30 19.66 3.76
C SER A 21 7.46 18.69 3.89
N GLN A 22 7.37 17.77 4.86
CA GLN A 22 8.15 16.55 4.78
C GLN A 22 7.68 15.89 3.48
N ASP A 23 8.46 16.09 2.43
CA ASP A 23 8.49 15.21 1.27
C ASP A 23 8.83 13.83 1.84
N THR A 24 7.81 13.14 2.34
CA THR A 24 7.87 11.73 2.66
C THR A 24 7.83 11.05 1.30
N SER A 25 8.96 11.07 0.60
CA SER A 25 9.12 10.25 -0.59
C SER A 25 8.86 8.81 -0.15
N ILE A 26 7.74 8.23 -0.60
CA ILE A 26 7.47 6.83 -0.33
C ILE A 26 8.54 6.04 -1.08
N ASP A 27 9.41 5.34 -0.35
CA ASP A 27 10.22 4.29 -0.95
C ASP A 27 9.35 3.04 -1.13
N ILE A 28 8.55 3.07 -2.19
CA ILE A 28 7.58 2.00 -2.48
C ILE A 28 8.31 0.70 -2.84
N SER A 29 9.50 0.80 -3.42
CA SER A 29 10.33 -0.35 -3.77
C SER A 29 10.77 -1.10 -2.50
N ASP A 30 11.26 -0.36 -1.51
CA ASP A 30 11.61 -0.92 -0.19
C ASP A 30 10.37 -1.49 0.54
N ALA A 31 9.25 -0.77 0.53
CA ALA A 31 8.01 -1.22 1.18
C ALA A 31 7.48 -2.54 0.58
N VAL A 32 7.52 -2.65 -0.75
CA VAL A 32 7.09 -3.84 -1.48
C VAL A 32 8.04 -5.02 -1.19
N GLY A 33 9.36 -4.80 -1.20
CA GLY A 33 10.34 -5.83 -0.84
C GLY A 33 10.18 -6.34 0.60
N LYS A 34 9.99 -5.44 1.58
CA LYS A 34 9.71 -5.82 2.98
C LYS A 34 8.40 -6.60 3.11
N SER A 35 7.41 -6.27 2.29
CA SER A 35 6.14 -7.00 2.25
C SER A 35 6.32 -8.42 1.75
N GLU A 36 7.17 -8.66 0.74
CA GLU A 36 7.51 -10.03 0.31
C GLU A 36 8.08 -10.87 1.44
N ASP A 37 9.07 -10.32 2.15
CA ASP A 37 9.75 -10.99 3.26
C ASP A 37 8.81 -11.27 4.43
N TYR A 38 7.83 -10.41 4.64
CA TYR A 38 6.76 -10.63 5.61
C TYR A 38 5.89 -11.82 5.24
N PHE A 39 5.36 -11.85 4.01
CA PHE A 39 4.45 -12.90 3.57
C PHE A 39 5.14 -14.26 3.41
N ARG A 40 6.41 -14.29 2.99
CA ARG A 40 7.20 -15.52 2.84
C ARG A 40 7.40 -16.28 4.15
N LYS A 41 7.20 -15.62 5.30
CA LYS A 41 7.33 -16.22 6.64
C LYS A 41 6.00 -16.70 7.21
N LEU A 42 4.89 -16.51 6.51
CA LEU A 42 3.57 -16.94 6.97
C LEU A 42 3.32 -18.39 6.55
N ASP A 43 2.75 -19.18 7.46
CA ASP A 43 2.30 -20.54 7.16
C ASP A 43 1.28 -20.55 6.01
N GLY A 44 1.41 -21.55 5.13
CA GLY A 44 0.56 -21.71 3.94
C GLY A 44 0.95 -20.84 2.74
N ILE A 45 1.96 -19.97 2.87
CA ILE A 45 2.57 -19.24 1.75
C ILE A 45 3.85 -19.96 1.32
N ALA A 46 3.81 -20.60 0.15
CA ALA A 46 4.95 -21.30 -0.42
C ALA A 46 6.03 -20.33 -0.92
N THR A 47 5.63 -19.25 -1.60
CA THR A 47 6.57 -18.22 -2.08
C THR A 47 5.86 -16.90 -2.39
N THR A 48 6.65 -15.84 -2.58
CA THR A 48 6.20 -14.48 -2.87
C THR A 48 7.05 -13.88 -3.99
N ALA A 49 6.44 -13.00 -4.78
CA ALA A 49 7.15 -12.20 -5.78
C ALA A 49 6.44 -10.86 -5.98
N SER A 50 7.19 -9.84 -6.34
CA SER A 50 6.68 -8.48 -6.48
C SER A 50 7.56 -7.66 -7.40
N SER A 51 7.00 -6.55 -7.89
CA SER A 51 7.75 -5.60 -8.68
C SER A 51 7.09 -4.23 -8.61
N PHE A 52 7.89 -3.18 -8.70
CA PHE A 52 7.43 -1.83 -8.92
C PHE A 52 7.98 -1.32 -10.26
N ASP A 53 7.13 -0.67 -11.06
CA ASP A 53 7.50 -0.17 -12.40
C ASP A 53 8.36 1.09 -12.39
N GLY A 54 8.65 1.66 -11.22
CA GLY A 54 9.38 2.93 -11.08
C GLY A 54 8.46 4.16 -11.16
N ASN A 55 7.15 3.99 -11.32
CA ASN A 55 6.19 5.08 -11.46
C ASN A 55 4.98 4.90 -10.53
N LYS A 56 4.04 4.05 -10.91
CA LYS A 56 2.72 3.96 -10.25
C LYS A 56 2.22 2.55 -10.04
N ASP A 57 2.75 1.56 -10.75
CA ASP A 57 2.18 0.22 -10.76
C ASP A 57 3.02 -0.72 -9.87
N VAL A 58 2.38 -1.21 -8.81
CA VAL A 58 2.89 -2.24 -7.91
C VAL A 58 2.26 -3.57 -8.29
N LYS A 59 3.09 -4.60 -8.47
CA LYS A 59 2.65 -5.98 -8.68
C LYS A 59 3.06 -6.84 -7.49
N PHE A 60 2.18 -7.73 -7.04
CA PHE A 60 2.46 -8.64 -5.94
C PHE A 60 1.79 -10.00 -6.16
N ARG A 61 2.54 -11.07 -6.01
CA ARG A 61 2.10 -12.46 -6.22
C ARG A 61 2.33 -13.25 -4.95
N LEU A 62 1.29 -13.96 -4.52
CA LEU A 62 1.39 -15.01 -3.51
C LEU A 62 1.28 -16.37 -4.19
N MET A 63 2.16 -17.30 -3.82
CA MET A 63 1.96 -18.71 -4.08
C MET A 63 1.56 -19.39 -2.79
N VAL A 64 0.42 -20.07 -2.79
CA VAL A 64 -0.15 -20.75 -1.64
C VAL A 64 -0.05 -22.27 -1.81
N GLU A 65 0.00 -22.99 -0.70
CA GLU A 65 0.17 -24.45 -0.71
C GLU A 65 -1.12 -25.23 -1.01
N GLY A 66 -2.29 -24.59 -0.89
CA GLY A 66 -3.58 -25.24 -1.10
C GLY A 66 -4.62 -24.33 -1.77
N ASP A 67 -5.87 -24.80 -1.77
CA ASP A 67 -6.98 -24.03 -2.31
C ASP A 67 -7.47 -22.96 -1.32
N LEU A 68 -8.06 -21.90 -1.88
CA LEU A 68 -8.66 -20.81 -1.13
C LEU A 68 -10.06 -20.55 -1.63
N THR A 69 -10.94 -20.16 -0.71
CA THR A 69 -12.20 -19.51 -1.06
C THR A 69 -11.96 -18.07 -1.50
N GLU A 70 -12.91 -17.49 -2.24
CA GLU A 70 -12.84 -16.09 -2.65
C GLU A 70 -12.76 -15.13 -1.45
N THR A 71 -13.40 -15.49 -0.33
CA THR A 71 -13.34 -14.73 0.93
C THR A 71 -11.92 -14.72 1.49
N GLU A 72 -11.25 -15.86 1.55
CA GLU A 72 -9.87 -15.97 2.04
C GLU A 72 -8.89 -15.25 1.11
N ALA A 73 -9.05 -15.40 -0.20
CA ALA A 73 -8.28 -14.65 -1.19
C ALA A 73 -8.46 -13.13 -1.02
N THR A 74 -9.69 -12.67 -0.79
CA THR A 74 -9.99 -11.25 -0.52
C THR A 74 -9.30 -10.76 0.76
N VAL A 75 -9.29 -11.57 1.82
CA VAL A 75 -8.58 -11.24 3.07
C VAL A 75 -7.07 -11.13 2.83
N LEU A 76 -6.48 -12.05 2.05
CA LEU A 76 -5.06 -11.99 1.70
C LEU A 76 -4.72 -10.74 0.87
N PHE A 77 -5.54 -10.39 -0.13
CA PHE A 77 -5.32 -9.17 -0.91
C PHE A 77 -5.43 -7.91 -0.05
N LYS A 78 -6.41 -7.81 0.85
CA LYS A 78 -6.49 -6.69 1.81
C LYS A 78 -5.26 -6.63 2.70
N ARG A 79 -4.79 -7.78 3.18
CA ARG A 79 -3.57 -7.85 3.99
C ARG A 79 -2.34 -7.41 3.21
N ILE A 80 -2.22 -7.70 1.92
CA ILE A 80 -1.14 -7.17 1.07
C ILE A 80 -1.20 -5.64 1.06
N LEU A 81 -2.39 -5.06 0.85
CA LEU A 81 -2.57 -3.59 0.87
C LEU A 81 -2.12 -2.97 2.19
N ASP A 82 -2.52 -3.58 3.31
CA ASP A 82 -2.23 -3.08 4.66
C ASP A 82 -0.74 -3.21 5.02
N VAL A 83 -0.10 -4.32 4.64
CA VAL A 83 1.32 -4.56 4.92
C VAL A 83 2.21 -3.62 4.11
N ILE A 84 1.90 -3.41 2.82
CA ILE A 84 2.62 -2.43 1.99
C ILE A 84 2.43 -1.01 2.57
N ALA A 85 1.20 -0.62 2.93
CA ALA A 85 0.92 0.68 3.56
C ALA A 85 1.67 0.88 4.89
N LYS A 86 1.79 -0.20 5.68
CA LYS A 86 2.58 -0.20 6.91
C LYS A 86 4.06 0.04 6.62
N TYR A 87 4.66 -0.71 5.69
CA TYR A 87 6.08 -0.58 5.39
C TYR A 87 6.43 0.69 4.60
N SER A 88 5.47 1.27 3.87
CA SER A 88 5.61 2.59 3.25
C SER A 88 5.48 3.75 4.24
N ASN A 89 5.15 3.47 5.51
CA ASN A 89 4.85 4.44 6.56
C ASN A 89 3.76 5.46 6.17
N ARG A 90 2.84 5.05 5.27
CA ARG A 90 1.79 5.91 4.69
C ARG A 90 0.51 5.11 4.49
N SER A 91 -0.52 5.40 5.29
CA SER A 91 -1.85 4.77 5.15
C SER A 91 -2.55 5.15 3.84
N ASP A 92 -2.17 6.27 3.25
CA ASP A 92 -2.72 6.82 2.00
C ASP A 92 -1.94 6.37 0.75
N VAL A 93 -1.02 5.40 0.85
CA VAL A 93 -0.18 4.92 -0.27
C VAL A 93 -1.00 4.61 -1.54
N TRP A 94 -2.18 4.01 -1.38
CA TRP A 94 -3.04 3.62 -2.50
C TRP A 94 -3.80 4.78 -3.17
N ASN A 95 -3.56 6.02 -2.73
CA ASN A 95 -3.94 7.23 -3.46
C ASN A 95 -2.91 7.61 -4.54
N TYR A 96 -1.71 7.03 -4.51
CA TYR A 96 -0.61 7.34 -5.42
C TYR A 96 -0.23 6.16 -6.33
N TYR A 97 -0.52 4.93 -5.91
CA TYR A 97 -0.13 3.71 -6.64
C TYR A 97 -1.33 2.85 -7.01
N ASN A 98 -1.23 2.17 -8.14
CA ASN A 98 -2.09 1.04 -8.51
C ASN A 98 -1.46 -0.27 -8.02
N GLY A 99 -2.30 -1.19 -7.56
CA GLY A 99 -1.93 -2.52 -7.15
C GLY A 99 -2.53 -3.57 -8.07
N TYR A 100 -1.68 -4.44 -8.62
CA TYR A 100 -2.08 -5.62 -9.39
C TYR A 100 -1.57 -6.86 -8.67
N PHE A 101 -2.49 -7.70 -8.23
CA PHE A 101 -2.18 -8.82 -7.37
C PHE A 101 -2.68 -10.11 -7.96
N ASP A 102 -1.98 -11.21 -7.69
CA ASP A 102 -2.49 -12.53 -7.97
C ASP A 102 -2.12 -13.53 -6.87
N ILE A 103 -2.95 -14.57 -6.77
CA ILE A 103 -2.70 -15.72 -5.92
C ILE A 103 -2.64 -16.95 -6.83
N LYS A 104 -1.60 -17.76 -6.63
CA LYS A 104 -1.36 -18.99 -7.37
C LYS A 104 -1.23 -20.19 -6.46
N ASN A 105 -1.59 -21.38 -6.96
CA ASN A 105 -1.19 -22.65 -6.36
C ASN A 105 -0.46 -23.53 -7.40
N TYR A 106 0.07 -24.67 -6.95
CA TYR A 106 0.82 -25.59 -7.83
C TYR A 106 -0.05 -26.22 -8.92
N ASP A 107 -1.33 -26.46 -8.63
CA ASP A 107 -2.21 -27.27 -9.47
C ASP A 107 -2.87 -26.47 -10.60
N HIS A 108 -3.33 -25.25 -10.32
CA HIS A 108 -4.20 -24.47 -11.20
C HIS A 108 -3.56 -23.19 -11.73
N GLY A 109 -2.32 -22.89 -11.36
CA GLY A 109 -1.68 -21.64 -11.74
C GLY A 109 -2.33 -20.47 -11.01
N VAL A 110 -2.78 -19.42 -11.73
CA VAL A 110 -3.46 -18.28 -11.10
C VAL A 110 -4.90 -18.64 -10.79
N ILE A 111 -5.28 -18.59 -9.51
CA ILE A 111 -6.62 -18.91 -9.03
C ILE A 111 -7.44 -17.66 -8.69
N TYR A 112 -6.78 -16.57 -8.28
CA TYR A 112 -7.43 -15.29 -8.02
C TYR A 112 -6.56 -14.12 -8.48
N GLU A 113 -7.23 -13.06 -8.94
CA GLU A 113 -6.63 -11.77 -9.24
C GLU A 113 -7.25 -10.67 -8.37
N GLY A 114 -6.40 -9.79 -7.86
CA GLY A 114 -6.77 -8.58 -7.12
C GLY A 114 -6.34 -7.33 -7.89
N THR A 115 -7.19 -6.30 -7.92
CA THR A 115 -6.82 -5.01 -8.53
C THR A 115 -7.28 -3.86 -7.64
N LYS A 116 -6.34 -3.02 -7.22
CA LYS A 116 -6.58 -1.77 -6.49
C LYS A 116 -6.12 -0.60 -7.36
N LEU A 117 -7.05 0.10 -8.00
CA LEU A 117 -6.73 1.32 -8.73
C LEU A 117 -6.85 2.55 -7.83
N ILE A 118 -6.14 3.62 -8.18
CA ILE A 118 -6.28 4.92 -7.51
C ILE A 118 -7.74 5.37 -7.54
N GLY A 119 -8.27 5.76 -6.38
CA GLY A 119 -9.66 6.19 -6.23
C GLY A 119 -10.73 5.11 -6.39
N LYS A 120 -10.35 3.82 -6.50
CA LYS A 120 -11.29 2.70 -6.59
C LYS A 120 -11.06 1.69 -5.48
N ASP A 121 -12.11 0.99 -5.08
CA ASP A 121 -12.00 -0.13 -4.14
C ASP A 121 -11.25 -1.31 -4.76
N LEU A 122 -10.71 -2.19 -3.90
CA LEU A 122 -10.14 -3.46 -4.30
C LEU A 122 -11.21 -4.31 -4.99
N LYS A 123 -10.91 -4.77 -6.21
CA LYS A 123 -11.70 -5.75 -6.94
C LYS A 123 -11.00 -7.09 -6.94
N VAL A 124 -11.73 -8.15 -6.61
CA VAL A 124 -11.24 -9.53 -6.61
C VAL A 124 -12.00 -10.32 -7.66
N LYS A 125 -11.30 -11.20 -8.38
CA LYS A 125 -11.88 -12.09 -9.39
C LYS A 125 -11.26 -13.47 -9.27
N SER A 126 -12.08 -14.50 -9.32
CA SER A 126 -11.62 -15.87 -9.59
C SER A 126 -11.20 -16.02 -11.06
N LYS A 127 -10.36 -17.02 -11.33
CA LYS A 127 -9.93 -17.41 -12.67
C LYS A 127 -10.47 -18.77 -13.09
#